data_AF-A0A949S4A0-F1
#
_entry.id   AF-A0A949S4A0-F1
#
_cell.length_a   1.000
_cell.length_b   1.000
_cell.length_c   1.000
_cell.angle_alpha   90.00
_cell.angle_beta   90.00
_cell.angle_gamma   90.00
#
_symmetry.space_group_name_H-M   'P 1'
#
loop_
_entity.id
_entity.type
_entity.pdbx_description
1 polymer ?
#
loop_
_entity_poly.entity_id
_entity_poly.type
_entity_poly.pdbx_seq_one_letter_code
_entity_poly.pdbx_strand_id
1 'polypeptide(L)'
;MILSFNCGKKEEQNVTKQEKTDQTPESSGNKVTSESNFSGEDFHIKYKTEGIIDGTMDIIKSGNKFKQKMDVDVKGIKSKTDVFVLENEVYTVTDLAGMKTGFKTDLAEYNKKKQIGENFSDFRDLKNYLKDKKKTGEEEIIGYKCDVIETDQGISLSVYDNKYVLKIKGPQFTATATALEKNPKVSSDEFEIPKDVDFSKKDPGAMSKEKIKDLINKYKK
;
A
#
# COMPACT_ATOMS: atom_id res chain seq x y z
N MET A 1 -11.60 -6.07 -4.08
CA MET A 1 -10.91 -7.39 -4.15
C MET A 1 -9.64 -7.22 -4.96
N ILE A 2 -8.49 -7.61 -4.41
CA ILE A 2 -7.26 -7.73 -5.20
C ILE A 2 -7.19 -9.16 -5.72
N LEU A 3 -7.34 -9.33 -7.03
CA LEU A 3 -7.18 -10.62 -7.69
C LEU A 3 -5.68 -10.89 -7.86
N SER A 4 -5.07 -11.55 -6.87
CA SER A 4 -3.71 -12.08 -6.95
C SER A 4 -3.61 -13.18 -8.02
N PHE A 5 -3.60 -12.78 -9.29
CA PHE A 5 -3.36 -13.65 -10.46
C PHE A 5 -1.88 -14.06 -10.51
N ASN A 6 -1.45 -14.84 -9.52
CA ASN A 6 -0.15 -15.49 -9.57
C ASN A 6 -0.18 -16.60 -10.62
N CYS A 7 0.26 -16.27 -11.85
CA CYS A 7 0.34 -17.21 -12.96
C CYS A 7 1.51 -18.16 -12.73
N GLY A 8 1.25 -19.24 -11.99
CA GLY A 8 2.28 -20.15 -11.53
C GLY A 8 3.04 -20.82 -12.68
N LYS A 9 4.36 -20.65 -12.70
CA LYS A 9 5.24 -21.60 -13.39
C LYS A 9 5.15 -22.94 -12.68
N LYS A 10 4.95 -24.02 -13.44
CA LYS A 10 5.26 -25.38 -13.00
C LYS A 10 6.76 -25.58 -13.12
N GLU A 11 7.37 -26.17 -12.08
CA GLU A 11 8.56 -27.00 -12.23
C GLU A 11 8.56 -27.99 -11.06
N GLU A 12 8.56 -29.28 -11.38
CA GLU A 12 8.67 -30.37 -10.41
C GLU A 12 10.12 -30.84 -10.35
N GLN A 13 10.70 -30.99 -9.16
CA GLN A 13 11.76 -31.98 -8.96
C GLN A 13 11.88 -32.46 -7.50
N ASN A 14 11.87 -33.78 -7.35
CA ASN A 14 12.32 -34.56 -6.20
C ASN A 14 13.87 -34.59 -6.19
N VAL A 15 14.64 -34.93 -5.14
CA VAL A 15 14.38 -35.40 -3.75
C VAL A 15 15.21 -34.48 -2.78
N THR A 16 15.56 -34.72 -1.49
CA THR A 16 15.65 -35.89 -0.58
C THR A 16 15.51 -35.43 0.88
N LYS A 17 15.37 -36.35 1.85
CA LYS A 17 15.56 -36.08 3.30
C LYS A 17 17.02 -36.18 3.73
N GLN A 18 17.41 -35.42 4.77
CA GLN A 18 18.16 -35.95 5.91
C GLN A 18 17.98 -35.08 7.17
N GLU A 19 18.11 -35.67 8.36
CA GLU A 19 17.88 -35.04 9.66
C GLU A 19 19.19 -34.83 10.42
N LYS A 20 19.29 -33.75 11.22
CA LYS A 20 19.70 -33.84 12.64
C LYS A 20 19.46 -32.55 13.45
N THR A 21 19.60 -32.70 14.77
CA THR A 21 19.08 -31.82 15.83
C THR A 21 20.16 -30.97 16.52
N ASP A 22 19.72 -29.91 17.21
CA ASP A 22 20.42 -29.14 18.26
C ASP A 22 21.66 -28.32 17.80
N GLN A 23 22.00 -27.17 18.39
CA GLN A 23 21.77 -26.69 19.77
C GLN A 23 21.37 -25.20 19.84
N THR A 24 20.82 -24.80 21.00
CA THR A 24 20.61 -23.38 21.40
C THR A 24 21.88 -22.84 22.07
N PRO A 25 22.21 -21.55 21.84
CA PRO A 25 22.72 -20.71 22.91
C PRO A 25 21.83 -19.47 23.12
N GLU A 26 21.57 -19.12 24.37
CA GLU A 26 21.00 -17.81 24.73
C GLU A 26 22.01 -16.70 24.40
N SER A 27 21.52 -15.55 23.95
CA SER A 27 22.28 -14.30 24.01
C SER A 27 21.35 -13.15 24.39
N SER A 28 21.82 -12.33 25.32
CA SER A 28 21.01 -11.33 26.00
C SER A 28 20.83 -10.05 25.19
N GLY A 29 19.64 -9.46 25.34
CA GLY A 29 19.49 -8.01 25.39
C GLY A 29 19.98 -7.19 24.19
N ASN A 30 19.07 -6.98 23.23
CA ASN A 30 18.81 -5.58 22.86
C ASN A 30 17.33 -5.37 22.54
N LYS A 31 16.62 -4.65 23.42
CA LYS A 31 15.24 -4.25 23.20
C LYS A 31 15.23 -3.07 22.23
N VAL A 32 15.27 -3.38 20.93
CA VAL A 32 15.16 -2.38 19.85
C VAL A 32 13.85 -1.62 20.05
N THR A 33 13.97 -0.43 20.62
CA THR A 33 12.89 0.53 20.77
C THR A 33 12.75 1.19 19.40
N SER A 34 11.84 0.66 18.59
CA SER A 34 11.59 1.11 17.22
C SER A 34 10.86 2.46 17.21
N GLU A 35 11.60 3.53 17.53
CA GLU A 35 11.14 4.90 17.41
C GLU A 35 10.56 5.14 16.01
N SER A 36 9.28 5.51 15.97
CA SER A 36 8.42 5.48 14.79
C SER A 36 8.61 6.71 13.89
N ASN A 37 9.86 6.98 13.53
CA ASN A 37 10.32 8.20 12.86
C ASN A 37 9.73 8.37 11.44
N PHE A 38 8.54 8.96 11.35
CA PHE A 38 7.89 9.43 10.13
C PHE A 38 8.41 10.82 9.70
N SER A 39 9.74 10.96 9.62
CA SER A 39 10.37 12.20 9.19
C SER A 39 9.95 12.60 7.77
N GLY A 40 9.65 13.89 7.57
CA GLY A 40 9.20 14.44 6.30
C GLY A 40 8.12 15.51 6.47
N GLU A 41 8.07 16.45 5.53
CA GLU A 41 7.08 17.54 5.46
C GLU A 41 5.63 17.01 5.43
N ASP A 42 4.69 17.78 5.95
CA ASP A 42 3.26 17.46 5.87
C ASP A 42 2.74 17.70 4.44
N PHE A 43 1.92 16.79 3.91
CA PHE A 43 1.42 16.89 2.55
C PHE A 43 0.08 16.19 2.34
N HIS A 44 -0.63 16.61 1.30
CA HIS A 44 -1.84 15.98 0.80
C HIS A 44 -1.77 15.95 -0.73
N ILE A 45 -1.79 14.76 -1.31
CA ILE A 45 -1.81 14.54 -2.77
C ILE A 45 -3.11 13.84 -3.12
N LYS A 46 -3.84 14.39 -4.10
CA LYS A 46 -5.04 13.79 -4.67
C LYS A 46 -4.69 13.22 -6.04
N TYR A 47 -5.21 12.04 -6.37
CA TYR A 47 -4.94 11.34 -7.61
C TYR A 47 -6.24 10.94 -8.31
N LYS A 48 -6.26 11.04 -9.64
CA LYS A 48 -7.17 10.26 -10.47
C LYS A 48 -6.48 8.96 -10.85
N THR A 49 -7.17 7.84 -10.69
CA THR A 49 -6.71 6.51 -11.12
C THR A 49 -7.47 6.10 -12.37
N GLU A 50 -6.78 5.59 -13.39
CA GLU A 50 -7.35 5.17 -14.67
C GLU A 50 -6.78 3.80 -15.11
N GLY A 51 -7.60 2.95 -15.75
CA GLY A 51 -7.18 1.67 -16.31
C GLY A 51 -8.16 0.53 -16.05
N ILE A 52 -7.66 -0.63 -15.59
CA ILE A 52 -8.49 -1.74 -15.07
C ILE A 52 -9.08 -1.39 -13.69
N ILE A 53 -8.40 -0.48 -12.98
CA ILE A 53 -8.85 0.19 -11.77
C ILE A 53 -9.07 1.64 -12.18
N ASP A 54 -10.30 2.15 -12.02
CA ASP A 54 -10.66 3.54 -12.32
C ASP A 54 -11.25 4.22 -11.07
N GLY A 55 -11.03 5.52 -10.88
CA GLY A 55 -11.58 6.28 -9.77
C GLY A 55 -10.59 7.27 -9.14
N THR A 56 -10.51 7.28 -7.82
CA THR A 56 -9.73 8.26 -7.05
C THR A 56 -8.92 7.63 -5.93
N MET A 57 -7.81 8.29 -5.59
CA MET A 57 -7.00 8.00 -4.41
C MET A 57 -6.54 9.32 -3.79
N ASP A 58 -6.63 9.45 -2.47
CA ASP A 58 -6.05 10.56 -1.72
C ASP A 58 -4.96 10.02 -0.79
N ILE A 59 -3.85 10.75 -0.65
CA ILE A 59 -2.75 10.43 0.26
C ILE A 59 -2.47 11.64 1.14
N ILE A 60 -2.50 11.46 2.46
CA ILE A 60 -2.38 12.51 3.48
C ILE A 60 -1.29 12.10 4.49
N LYS A 61 -0.27 12.95 4.70
CA LYS A 61 0.69 12.85 5.81
C LYS A 61 0.54 14.07 6.71
N SER A 62 0.39 13.86 8.01
CA SER A 62 0.57 14.93 9.00
C SER A 62 1.32 14.44 10.24
N GLY A 63 2.46 15.06 10.53
CA GLY A 63 3.40 14.61 11.56
C GLY A 63 3.77 13.13 11.37
N ASN A 64 3.62 12.35 12.44
CA ASN A 64 3.85 10.89 12.44
C ASN A 64 2.63 10.06 11.98
N LYS A 65 1.58 10.69 11.46
CA LYS A 65 0.38 10.02 10.95
C LYS A 65 0.35 10.02 9.43
N PHE A 66 -0.12 8.92 8.85
CA PHE A 66 -0.32 8.78 7.42
C PHE A 66 -1.69 8.15 7.14
N LYS A 67 -2.35 8.58 6.07
CA LYS A 67 -3.59 7.98 5.58
C LYS A 67 -3.59 7.94 4.05
N GLN A 68 -4.06 6.83 3.50
CA GLN A 68 -4.39 6.67 2.08
C GLN A 68 -5.86 6.28 1.98
N LYS A 69 -6.63 6.99 1.15
CA LYS A 69 -8.02 6.66 0.80
C LYS A 69 -8.04 6.21 -0.66
N MET A 70 -8.85 5.22 -0.99
CA MET A 70 -9.11 4.79 -2.37
C MET A 70 -10.61 4.58 -2.55
N ASP A 71 -11.20 5.21 -3.56
CA ASP A 71 -12.58 4.99 -3.99
C ASP A 71 -12.54 4.66 -5.48
N VAL A 72 -12.59 3.35 -5.77
CA VAL A 72 -12.25 2.79 -7.09
C VAL A 72 -13.26 1.75 -7.55
N ASP A 73 -13.46 1.70 -8.85
CA ASP A 73 -14.17 0.63 -9.55
C ASP A 73 -13.17 -0.34 -10.19
N VAL A 74 -13.34 -1.63 -9.93
CA VAL A 74 -12.55 -2.70 -10.55
C VAL A 74 -13.49 -3.61 -11.34
N LYS A 75 -13.63 -3.31 -12.64
CA LYS A 75 -14.46 -4.07 -13.61
C LYS A 75 -15.95 -4.20 -13.20
N GLY A 76 -16.55 -3.10 -12.76
CA GLY A 76 -17.95 -3.01 -12.30
C GLY A 76 -18.12 -3.25 -10.79
N ILE A 77 -17.03 -3.48 -10.05
CA ILE A 77 -17.06 -3.75 -8.61
C ILE A 77 -16.42 -2.57 -7.88
N LYS A 78 -17.27 -1.72 -7.29
CA LYS A 78 -16.84 -0.60 -6.44
C LYS A 78 -16.27 -1.09 -5.12
N SER A 79 -15.12 -0.54 -4.75
CA SER A 79 -14.36 -0.87 -3.55
C SER A 79 -13.88 0.44 -2.93
N LYS A 80 -14.16 0.65 -1.64
CA LYS A 80 -13.55 1.74 -0.86
C LYS A 80 -12.54 1.17 0.11
N THR A 81 -11.33 1.72 0.14
CA THR A 81 -10.26 1.26 1.03
C THR A 81 -9.58 2.45 1.68
N ASP A 82 -9.69 2.54 3.01
CA ASP A 82 -8.89 3.44 3.84
C ASP A 82 -7.75 2.65 4.48
N VAL A 83 -6.52 3.15 4.36
CA VAL A 83 -5.33 2.67 5.08
C VAL A 83 -4.84 3.78 6.00
N PHE A 84 -4.82 3.52 7.30
CA PHE A 84 -4.25 4.41 8.31
C PHE A 84 -2.93 3.81 8.79
N VAL A 85 -1.87 4.61 8.87
CA VAL A 85 -0.64 4.25 9.60
C VAL A 85 -0.47 5.24 10.74
N LEU A 86 -0.55 4.72 11.97
CA LEU A 86 -0.43 5.47 13.20
C LEU A 86 0.71 4.86 14.02
N GLU A 87 1.76 5.64 14.28
CA GLU A 87 2.98 5.18 14.96
C GLU A 87 3.59 3.94 14.28
N ASN A 88 3.51 2.75 14.86
CA ASN A 88 3.99 1.50 14.24
C ASN A 88 2.85 0.54 13.86
N GLU A 89 1.60 0.99 13.86
CA GLU A 89 0.44 0.17 13.54
C GLU A 89 -0.21 0.58 12.21
N VAL A 90 -0.58 -0.41 11.40
CA VAL A 90 -1.32 -0.22 10.15
C VAL A 90 -2.72 -0.80 10.30
N TYR A 91 -3.72 0.02 9.98
CA TYR A 91 -5.13 -0.34 9.97
C TYR A 91 -5.64 -0.22 8.54
N THR A 92 -6.14 -1.31 7.96
CA THR A 92 -6.80 -1.32 6.65
C THR A 92 -8.28 -1.56 6.85
N VAL A 93 -9.12 -0.70 6.27
CA VAL A 93 -10.57 -0.83 6.22
C VAL A 93 -11.00 -0.90 4.78
N THR A 94 -11.64 -2.00 4.37
CA THR A 94 -12.18 -2.15 3.01
C THR A 94 -13.69 -2.38 3.07
N ASP A 95 -14.45 -1.51 2.40
CA ASP A 95 -15.84 -1.76 2.01
C ASP A 95 -15.86 -2.28 0.58
N LEU A 96 -16.39 -3.50 0.40
CA LEU A 96 -16.62 -4.10 -0.90
C LEU A 96 -18.13 -4.36 -1.06
N ALA A 97 -18.79 -3.53 -1.87
CA ALA A 97 -20.23 -3.61 -2.15
C ALA A 97 -21.14 -3.71 -0.90
N GLY A 98 -20.83 -2.92 0.14
CA GLY A 98 -21.56 -2.86 1.41
C GLY A 98 -21.04 -3.82 2.48
N MET A 99 -20.04 -4.66 2.18
CA MET A 99 -19.35 -5.49 3.16
C MET A 99 -18.09 -4.79 3.67
N LYS A 100 -18.23 -4.05 4.76
CA LYS A 100 -17.12 -3.43 5.49
C LYS A 100 -16.31 -4.47 6.24
N THR A 101 -14.99 -4.40 6.12
CA THR A 101 -14.02 -5.34 6.71
C THR A 101 -12.79 -4.59 7.23
N GLY A 102 -12.15 -5.13 8.27
CA GLY A 102 -10.98 -4.53 8.90
C GLY A 102 -9.84 -5.52 9.12
N PHE A 103 -8.62 -5.00 9.08
CA PHE A 103 -7.38 -5.69 9.39
C PHE A 103 -6.41 -4.75 10.10
N LYS A 104 -5.69 -5.26 11.11
CA LYS A 104 -4.64 -4.54 11.86
C LYS A 104 -3.34 -5.34 11.88
N THR A 105 -2.21 -4.68 11.71
CA THR A 105 -0.86 -5.28 11.77
C THR A 105 0.20 -4.27 12.22
N ASP A 106 1.39 -4.77 12.51
CA ASP A 106 2.60 -3.97 12.71
C ASP A 106 3.15 -3.47 11.36
N LEU A 107 3.68 -2.25 11.33
CA LEU A 107 4.19 -1.60 10.13
C LEU A 107 5.41 -2.33 9.53
N ALA A 108 6.27 -2.96 10.34
CA ALA A 108 7.38 -3.75 9.83
C ALA A 108 6.93 -5.14 9.32
N GLU A 109 5.76 -5.66 9.72
CA GLU A 109 5.11 -6.79 9.05
C GLU A 109 4.47 -6.36 7.72
N TYR A 110 3.72 -5.26 7.72
CA TYR A 110 3.10 -4.68 6.52
C TYR A 110 4.14 -4.35 5.44
N ASN A 111 5.23 -3.66 5.83
CA ASN A 111 6.34 -3.31 4.93
C ASN A 111 7.21 -4.53 4.53
N LYS A 112 7.01 -5.74 5.09
CA LYS A 112 7.59 -7.00 4.55
C LYS A 112 6.70 -7.61 3.47
N LYS A 113 5.38 -7.47 3.56
CA LYS A 113 4.40 -8.01 2.59
C LYS A 113 4.28 -7.15 1.32
N LYS A 114 5.41 -6.64 0.77
CA LYS A 114 5.44 -5.67 -0.35
C LYS A 114 4.86 -6.23 -1.66
N GLN A 115 3.53 -6.14 -1.81
CA GLN A 115 2.87 -6.14 -3.12
C GLN A 115 2.85 -4.69 -3.60
N ILE A 116 3.63 -4.41 -4.64
CA ILE A 116 3.96 -3.05 -5.07
C ILE A 116 2.81 -2.52 -5.93
N GLY A 117 2.36 -1.29 -5.66
CA GLY A 117 1.29 -0.61 -6.39
C GLY A 117 0.19 -0.05 -5.50
N GLU A 118 -0.15 -0.73 -4.41
CA GLU A 118 -1.31 -0.38 -3.57
C GLU A 118 -0.93 0.12 -2.16
N ASN A 119 0.24 -0.27 -1.64
CA ASN A 119 0.63 -0.04 -0.26
C ASN A 119 1.81 0.95 -0.15
N PHE A 120 1.52 2.26 -0.23
CA PHE A 120 2.52 3.33 -0.17
C PHE A 120 2.93 3.73 1.28
N SER A 121 2.78 2.85 2.27
CA SER A 121 3.04 3.12 3.70
C SER A 121 4.47 3.59 4.03
N ASP A 122 5.46 3.25 3.19
CA ASP A 122 6.89 3.43 3.46
C ASP A 122 7.45 4.79 2.97
N PHE A 123 6.60 5.84 2.95
CA PHE A 123 7.05 7.22 2.70
C PHE A 123 8.11 7.73 3.70
N ARG A 124 8.32 7.02 4.82
CA ARG A 124 9.46 7.26 5.75
C ARG A 124 10.79 7.32 5.03
N ASP A 125 10.96 6.52 3.97
CA ASP A 125 12.23 6.42 3.28
C ASP A 125 12.09 6.23 1.75
N LEU A 126 11.14 6.97 1.16
CA LEU A 126 11.05 7.10 -0.30
C LEU A 126 12.42 7.53 -0.89
N LYS A 127 13.14 8.42 -0.19
CA LYS A 127 14.41 8.95 -0.68
C LYS A 127 15.50 7.88 -0.78
N ASN A 128 15.67 6.97 0.20
CA ASN A 128 16.62 5.88 0.03
C ASN A 128 16.07 4.77 -0.88
N TYR A 129 14.75 4.50 -0.88
CA TYR A 129 14.15 3.54 -1.81
C TYR A 129 14.45 3.88 -3.29
N LEU A 130 14.51 5.17 -3.63
CA LEU A 130 14.81 5.66 -4.98
C LEU A 130 16.31 5.78 -5.30
N LYS A 131 17.23 5.74 -4.32
CA LYS A 131 18.69 5.97 -4.56
C LYS A 131 19.29 5.05 -5.60
N ASP A 132 18.94 3.77 -5.52
CA ASP A 132 19.49 2.70 -6.38
C ASP A 132 18.55 2.39 -7.56
N LYS A 133 17.54 3.23 -7.82
CA LYS A 133 16.57 3.06 -8.91
C LYS A 133 16.94 3.90 -10.13
N LYS A 134 16.58 3.38 -11.30
CA LYS A 134 16.98 3.95 -12.59
C LYS A 134 16.01 5.07 -13.01
N LYS A 135 16.49 6.32 -13.00
CA LYS A 135 15.83 7.40 -13.75
C LYS A 135 15.84 7.06 -15.24
N THR A 136 14.69 7.14 -15.90
CA THR A 136 14.49 6.84 -17.32
C THR A 136 13.97 8.00 -18.15
N GLY A 137 13.52 9.08 -17.52
CA GLY A 137 13.09 10.29 -18.20
C GLY A 137 12.68 11.39 -17.23
N GLU A 138 12.00 12.40 -17.78
CA GLU A 138 11.36 13.48 -17.05
C GLU A 138 9.97 13.72 -17.64
N GLU A 139 9.01 14.10 -16.81
CA GLU A 139 7.70 14.59 -17.26
C GLU A 139 7.19 15.72 -16.36
N GLU A 140 6.19 16.47 -16.80
CA GLU A 140 5.59 17.55 -16.00
C GLU A 140 4.16 17.17 -15.58
N ILE A 141 3.87 17.28 -14.28
CA ILE A 141 2.60 16.88 -13.67
C ILE A 141 2.12 18.00 -12.76
N ILE A 142 0.92 18.52 -13.00
CA ILE A 142 0.32 19.66 -12.28
C ILE A 142 1.27 20.87 -12.08
N GLY A 143 2.13 21.13 -13.08
CA GLY A 143 3.11 22.22 -13.10
C GLY A 143 4.45 21.91 -12.39
N TYR A 144 4.65 20.70 -11.87
CA TYR A 144 5.92 20.26 -11.30
C TYR A 144 6.65 19.31 -12.25
N LYS A 145 7.94 19.57 -12.47
CA LYS A 145 8.84 18.64 -13.16
C LYS A 145 9.16 17.46 -12.25
N CYS A 146 8.99 16.26 -12.79
CA CYS A 146 9.14 14.99 -12.12
C CYS A 146 10.21 14.14 -12.80
N ASP A 147 11.09 13.54 -12.02
CA ASP A 147 11.95 12.46 -12.48
C ASP A 147 11.10 11.19 -12.69
N VAL A 148 11.14 10.60 -13.89
CA VAL A 148 10.51 9.31 -14.14
C VAL A 148 11.50 8.21 -13.78
N ILE A 149 11.13 7.35 -12.84
CA ILE A 149 11.99 6.34 -12.24
C ILE A 149 11.35 4.95 -12.44
N GLU A 150 12.10 4.03 -13.04
CA GLU A 150 11.72 2.62 -13.11
C GLU A 150 11.95 1.92 -11.76
N THR A 151 10.90 1.25 -11.29
CA THR A 151 10.91 0.46 -10.07
C THR A 151 10.61 -1.02 -10.38
N ASP A 152 10.53 -1.84 -9.35
CA ASP A 152 10.40 -3.28 -9.51
C ASP A 152 9.01 -3.67 -10.08
N GLN A 153 8.89 -4.90 -10.60
CA GLN A 153 7.61 -5.47 -11.07
C GLN A 153 6.91 -4.70 -12.22
N GLY A 154 7.63 -3.85 -12.97
CA GLY A 154 7.08 -3.12 -14.12
C GLY A 154 6.28 -1.87 -13.73
N ILE A 155 6.57 -1.31 -12.56
CA ILE A 155 5.98 -0.06 -12.07
C ILE A 155 6.97 1.08 -12.31
N SER A 156 6.46 2.24 -12.73
CA SER A 156 7.23 3.48 -12.84
C SER A 156 6.59 4.58 -12.01
N LEU A 157 7.44 5.38 -11.34
CA LEU A 157 7.04 6.48 -10.48
C LEU A 157 7.54 7.79 -11.08
N SER A 158 6.71 8.83 -11.07
CA SER A 158 7.09 10.18 -11.49
C SER A 158 7.19 11.04 -10.24
N VAL A 159 8.41 11.44 -9.86
CA VAL A 159 8.73 11.97 -8.52
C VAL A 159 9.25 13.40 -8.60
N TYR A 160 8.60 14.31 -7.89
CA TYR A 160 9.02 15.70 -7.72
C TYR A 160 9.80 15.88 -6.40
N ASP A 161 10.90 16.65 -6.45
CA ASP A 161 11.77 16.98 -5.30
C ASP A 161 12.34 15.77 -4.53
N ASN A 162 12.37 14.57 -5.15
CA ASN A 162 12.68 13.30 -4.49
C ASN A 162 11.80 13.00 -3.25
N LYS A 163 10.61 13.60 -3.17
CA LYS A 163 9.68 13.53 -2.01
C LYS A 163 8.24 13.17 -2.43
N TYR A 164 7.76 13.76 -3.51
CA TYR A 164 6.34 13.73 -3.88
C TYR A 164 6.16 12.84 -5.11
N VAL A 165 5.57 11.66 -4.93
CA VAL A 165 5.21 10.78 -6.06
C VAL A 165 3.95 11.34 -6.71
N LEU A 166 4.10 12.07 -7.81
CA LEU A 166 2.98 12.73 -8.50
C LEU A 166 2.33 11.82 -9.56
N LYS A 167 2.91 10.66 -9.86
CA LYS A 167 2.26 9.62 -10.66
C LYS A 167 2.84 8.24 -10.41
N ILE A 168 1.98 7.24 -10.49
CA ILE A 168 2.24 5.83 -10.26
C ILE A 168 1.66 5.08 -11.46
N LYS A 169 2.50 4.56 -12.33
CA LYS A 169 2.08 3.79 -13.51
C LYS A 169 2.48 2.34 -13.31
N GLY A 170 1.50 1.48 -13.07
CA GLY A 170 1.67 0.03 -12.99
C GLY A 170 1.15 -0.70 -14.24
N PRO A 171 1.27 -2.04 -14.30
CA PRO A 171 0.85 -2.82 -15.47
C PRO A 171 -0.66 -2.82 -15.78
N GLN A 172 -1.51 -2.38 -14.84
CA GLN A 172 -2.97 -2.44 -14.95
C GLN A 172 -3.69 -1.11 -14.66
N PHE A 173 -2.98 -0.10 -14.15
CA PHE A 173 -3.55 1.20 -13.78
C PHE A 173 -2.48 2.30 -13.87
N THR A 174 -2.92 3.55 -14.01
CA THR A 174 -2.11 4.74 -13.76
C THR A 174 -2.85 5.66 -12.80
N ALA A 175 -2.25 5.94 -11.64
CA ALA A 175 -2.70 7.01 -10.75
C ALA A 175 -1.87 8.27 -11.03
N THR A 176 -2.52 9.37 -11.40
CA THR A 176 -1.86 10.66 -11.69
C THR A 176 -2.40 11.74 -10.76
N ALA A 177 -1.51 12.51 -10.15
CA ALA A 177 -1.88 13.56 -9.21
C ALA A 177 -2.67 14.67 -9.91
N THR A 178 -3.75 15.10 -9.26
CA THR A 178 -4.62 16.22 -9.65
C THR A 178 -4.40 17.44 -8.75
N ALA A 179 -3.87 17.24 -7.53
CA ALA A 179 -3.45 18.30 -6.63
C ALA A 179 -2.30 17.85 -5.72
N LEU A 180 -1.41 18.78 -5.34
CA LEU A 180 -0.44 18.66 -4.26
C LEU A 180 -0.59 19.88 -3.34
N GLU A 181 -1.04 19.65 -2.11
CA GLU A 181 -1.07 20.61 -1.02
C GLU A 181 0.13 20.33 -0.10
N LYS A 182 1.05 21.30 0.06
CA LYS A 182 2.16 21.22 1.02
C LYS A 182 1.76 21.92 2.33
N ASN A 183 2.04 21.32 3.48
CA ASN A 183 1.56 21.75 4.81
C ASN A 183 0.03 21.97 4.88
N PRO A 184 -0.79 20.97 4.51
CA PRO A 184 -2.25 21.05 4.56
C PRO A 184 -2.77 21.24 5.98
N LYS A 185 -3.91 21.94 6.14
CA LYS A 185 -4.63 22.02 7.42
C LYS A 185 -5.54 20.80 7.58
N VAL A 186 -5.01 19.74 8.19
CA VAL A 186 -5.73 18.48 8.44
C VAL A 186 -6.32 18.47 9.86
N SER A 187 -7.54 17.96 10.03
CA SER A 187 -8.15 17.76 11.36
C SER A 187 -7.61 16.49 12.03
N SER A 188 -7.78 16.39 13.36
CA SER A 188 -7.57 15.15 14.12
C SER A 188 -8.34 13.97 13.52
N ASP A 189 -9.58 14.26 13.13
CA ASP A 189 -10.67 13.35 12.81
C ASP A 189 -10.42 12.61 11.49
N GLU A 190 -9.66 13.20 10.57
CA GLU A 190 -9.21 12.54 9.34
C GLU A 190 -8.44 11.24 9.65
N PHE A 191 -7.71 11.21 10.77
CA PHE A 191 -6.95 10.05 11.22
C PHE A 191 -7.69 9.19 12.27
N GLU A 192 -8.98 9.44 12.55
CA GLU A 192 -9.76 8.52 13.38
C GLU A 192 -10.11 7.24 12.62
N ILE A 193 -9.78 6.10 13.25
CA ILE A 193 -10.12 4.77 12.73
C ILE A 193 -11.62 4.50 12.96
N PRO A 194 -12.37 4.00 11.96
CA PRO A 194 -13.80 3.71 12.10
C PRO A 194 -14.11 2.72 13.24
N LYS A 195 -14.92 3.19 14.21
CA LYS A 195 -15.30 2.46 15.44
C LYS A 195 -16.31 1.32 15.22
N ASP A 196 -16.86 1.22 14.01
CA ASP A 196 -17.80 0.19 13.54
C ASP A 196 -17.11 -1.02 12.89
N VAL A 197 -15.78 -1.09 12.94
CA VAL A 197 -14.98 -2.12 12.27
C VAL A 197 -14.27 -3.03 13.28
N ASP A 198 -14.45 -4.34 13.12
CA ASP A 198 -13.75 -5.37 13.89
C ASP A 198 -12.36 -5.67 13.28
N PHE A 199 -11.31 -5.31 14.03
CA PHE A 199 -9.90 -5.52 13.68
C PHE A 199 -9.27 -6.77 14.33
N SER A 200 -10.05 -7.65 14.97
CA SER A 200 -9.52 -8.84 15.68
C SER A 200 -8.87 -9.90 14.78
N LYS A 201 -9.07 -9.82 13.46
CA LYS A 201 -8.62 -10.80 12.47
C LYS A 201 -7.22 -10.45 11.96
N LYS A 202 -6.26 -11.36 12.16
CA LYS A 202 -4.81 -11.13 11.95
C LYS A 202 -4.28 -11.31 10.52
N ASP A 203 -5.11 -11.40 9.49
CA ASP A 203 -4.62 -11.59 8.10
C ASP A 203 -5.57 -11.00 7.04
N PRO A 204 -5.11 -10.13 6.11
CA PRO A 204 -5.92 -9.65 4.98
C PRO A 204 -6.23 -10.77 3.98
N GLY A 205 -5.49 -11.88 4.00
CA GLY A 205 -5.84 -13.11 3.26
C GLY A 205 -7.06 -13.86 3.81
N ALA A 206 -7.61 -13.46 4.96
CA ALA A 206 -8.67 -14.18 5.66
C ALA A 206 -10.11 -13.73 5.35
N MET A 207 -10.34 -12.87 4.34
CA MET A 207 -11.55 -13.07 3.53
C MET A 207 -11.33 -14.33 2.70
N SER A 208 -11.93 -15.44 3.14
CA SER A 208 -11.70 -16.74 2.49
C SER A 208 -11.99 -16.68 1.00
N LYS A 209 -11.23 -17.45 0.22
CA LYS A 209 -11.35 -17.44 -1.25
C LYS A 209 -12.77 -17.80 -1.71
N GLU A 210 -13.54 -18.56 -0.92
CA GLU A 210 -14.96 -18.77 -1.18
C GLU A 210 -15.76 -17.46 -1.07
N LYS A 211 -15.68 -16.72 0.05
CA LYS A 211 -16.47 -15.50 0.25
C LYS A 211 -16.26 -14.46 -0.86
N ILE A 212 -15.02 -14.29 -1.32
CA ILE A 212 -14.75 -13.33 -2.41
C ILE A 212 -15.19 -13.89 -3.78
N LYS A 213 -15.06 -15.20 -4.01
CA LYS A 213 -15.56 -15.88 -5.22
C LYS A 213 -17.10 -15.84 -5.30
N ASP A 214 -17.79 -16.00 -4.17
CA ASP A 214 -19.24 -15.90 -4.08
C ASP A 214 -19.73 -14.47 -4.33
N LEU A 215 -19.01 -13.46 -3.83
CA LEU A 215 -19.26 -12.06 -4.19
C LEU A 215 -19.10 -11.80 -5.70
N ILE A 216 -18.02 -12.28 -6.34
CA ILE A 216 -17.86 -12.20 -7.81
C ILE A 216 -19.03 -12.89 -8.52
N ASN A 217 -19.39 -14.11 -8.10
CA ASN A 217 -20.44 -14.90 -8.75
C ASN A 217 -21.83 -14.27 -8.58
N LYS A 218 -22.08 -13.58 -7.47
CA LYS A 218 -23.32 -12.85 -7.21
C LYS A 218 -23.47 -11.60 -8.09
N TYR A 219 -22.38 -10.88 -8.35
CA TYR A 219 -22.36 -9.68 -9.21
C TYR A 219 -22.02 -9.97 -10.69
N LYS A 220 -22.12 -11.22 -11.12
CA LYS A 220 -21.99 -11.68 -12.52
C LYS A 220 -23.30 -12.23 -13.12
N LYS A 221 -24.44 -11.80 -12.58
CA LYS A 221 -25.79 -12.07 -13.10
C LYS A 221 -26.46 -10.76 -13.51
#